data_AF-A0AAF0RM55-F1
#
_entry.id   AF-A0AAF0RM55-F1
#
_cell.length_a   1.000
_cell.length_b   1.000
_cell.length_c   1.000
_cell.angle_alpha   90.00
_cell.angle_beta   90.00
_cell.angle_gamma   90.00
#
_symmetry.space_group_name_H-M   'P 1'
#
loop_
_entity.id
_entity.type
_entity.pdbx_description
1 polymer ?
#
loop_
_entity_poly.entity_id
_entity_poly.type
_entity_poly.pdbx_seq_one_letter_code
_entity_poly.pdbx_strand_id
1 'polypeptide(L)'
;MKVSLPASIALGLASLFSVYHLVLAAATLPRVDQVAPIIACMVLYAAATGLALFVPGRVLPVWTACFSLATAIVMPVIAAPVLVEGRGPGSATWWIAAIGTLMVVLVVRGRGPFAWAGVLFLTVYTVAWAGLGSLGGLGVVGSVAWVAIATVFAAAMSRATRNTRELVLAEQETADWQAAQDAHVFERQFRLSQTTRMALPMLQRIIDSCGDLDDADRAECLHLEQAIRDEIRGRSLLSDDVRDEVMRLRRRGATVQLHDDGGLDDLDAPDIRRIHARVAEALRQARDADNVIVRTAGEGSDSAVTVVGLRLDGAASESAALGAGLDDDDGDEDDSVALWLEIPRHEPA
;
A
#
# COMPACT_ATOMS: atom_id res chain seq x y z
N MET A 1 8.45 -6.75 -11.56
CA MET A 1 9.76 -6.80 -12.26
C MET A 1 10.67 -5.72 -11.69
N LYS A 2 11.70 -6.08 -10.91
CA LYS A 2 12.67 -5.10 -10.38
C LYS A 2 13.70 -4.80 -11.47
N VAL A 3 13.52 -3.71 -12.19
CA VAL A 3 14.51 -3.23 -13.16
C VAL A 3 15.68 -2.62 -12.39
N SER A 4 16.68 -3.44 -12.06
CA SER A 4 17.92 -3.03 -11.37
C SER A 4 19.08 -2.73 -12.34
N LEU A 5 18.77 -2.48 -13.61
CA LEU A 5 19.73 -2.23 -14.70
C LEU A 5 20.90 -1.27 -14.34
N PRO A 6 20.70 -0.18 -13.57
CA PRO A 6 21.80 0.75 -13.29
C PRO A 6 22.90 0.13 -12.42
N ALA A 7 22.53 -0.70 -11.44
CA ALA A 7 23.48 -1.27 -10.49
C ALA A 7 24.28 -2.42 -11.09
N SER A 8 23.64 -3.26 -11.90
CA SER A 8 24.30 -4.37 -12.60
C SER A 8 25.28 -3.87 -13.66
N ILE A 9 24.95 -2.80 -14.38
CA ILE A 9 25.86 -2.18 -15.36
C ILE A 9 27.08 -1.59 -14.65
N ALA A 10 26.88 -0.84 -13.55
CA ALA A 10 27.99 -0.28 -12.77
C ALA A 10 28.91 -1.37 -12.19
N LEU A 11 28.32 -2.46 -11.68
CA LEU A 11 29.06 -3.61 -11.16
C LEU A 11 29.85 -4.33 -12.28
N GLY A 12 29.23 -4.54 -13.44
CA GLY A 12 29.87 -5.14 -14.60
C GLY A 12 31.04 -4.30 -15.11
N LEU A 13 30.87 -2.98 -15.20
CA LEU A 13 31.92 -2.06 -15.63
C LEU A 13 33.07 -2.01 -14.60
N ALA A 14 32.78 -1.94 -13.31
CA ALA A 14 33.79 -1.98 -12.26
C ALA A 14 34.56 -3.31 -12.24
N SER A 15 33.88 -4.44 -12.44
CA SER A 15 34.51 -5.75 -12.58
C SER A 15 35.41 -5.81 -13.81
N LEU A 16 34.93 -5.30 -14.96
CA LEU A 16 35.70 -5.26 -16.21
C LEU A 16 36.98 -4.45 -16.07
N PHE A 17 36.90 -3.23 -15.53
CA PHE A 17 38.09 -2.40 -15.27
C PHE A 17 39.03 -3.08 -14.29
N SER A 18 38.51 -3.77 -13.27
CA SER A 18 39.36 -4.46 -12.30
C SER A 18 40.11 -5.64 -12.92
N VAL A 19 39.45 -6.42 -13.78
CA VAL A 19 40.10 -7.48 -14.55
C VAL A 19 41.13 -6.90 -15.51
N TYR A 20 40.84 -5.78 -16.16
CA TYR A 20 41.80 -5.10 -17.04
C TYR A 20 43.11 -4.75 -16.33
N HIS A 21 43.06 -4.25 -15.09
CA HIS A 21 44.27 -3.97 -14.31
C HIS A 21 45.06 -5.23 -13.95
N LEU A 22 44.38 -6.35 -13.68
CA LEU A 22 45.04 -7.65 -13.45
C LEU A 22 45.71 -8.18 -14.72
N VAL A 23 45.10 -7.97 -15.90
CA VAL A 23 45.70 -8.30 -17.20
C VAL A 23 46.94 -7.43 -17.43
N LEU A 24 46.87 -6.15 -17.11
CA LEU A 24 48.03 -5.25 -17.21
C LEU A 24 49.17 -5.69 -16.28
N ALA A 25 48.84 -6.09 -15.04
CA ALA A 25 49.80 -6.65 -14.10
C ALA A 25 50.45 -7.93 -14.65
N ALA A 26 49.66 -8.86 -15.19
CA ALA A 26 50.17 -10.10 -15.79
C ALA A 26 51.12 -9.81 -16.96
N ALA A 27 50.83 -8.80 -17.78
CA ALA A 27 51.69 -8.37 -18.88
C ALA A 27 53.03 -7.77 -18.42
N THR A 28 53.16 -7.39 -17.14
CA THR A 28 54.42 -6.88 -16.57
C THR A 28 55.33 -7.97 -16.04
N LEU A 29 54.82 -9.17 -15.75
CA LEU A 29 55.59 -10.26 -15.15
C LEU A 29 56.88 -10.61 -15.93
N PRO A 30 56.91 -10.63 -17.28
CA PRO A 30 58.14 -10.93 -18.03
C PRO A 30 59.21 -9.84 -17.97
N ARG A 31 58.89 -8.67 -17.40
CA ARG A 31 59.77 -7.49 -17.38
C ARG A 31 60.43 -7.25 -16.02
N VAL A 32 60.22 -8.14 -15.07
CA VAL A 32 60.54 -7.93 -13.66
C VAL A 32 61.36 -9.11 -13.14
N ASP A 33 62.45 -8.80 -12.44
CA ASP A 33 63.37 -9.81 -11.91
C ASP A 33 62.76 -10.63 -10.75
N GLN A 34 61.90 -9.98 -9.96
CA GLN A 34 61.17 -10.61 -8.85
C GLN A 34 59.67 -10.62 -9.11
N VAL A 35 59.14 -11.78 -9.51
CA VAL A 35 57.72 -11.94 -9.87
C VAL A 35 56.80 -12.06 -8.64
N ALA A 36 57.31 -12.61 -7.54
CA ALA A 36 56.52 -12.90 -6.33
C ALA A 36 55.85 -11.64 -5.70
N PRO A 37 56.53 -10.49 -5.55
CA PRO A 37 55.90 -9.26 -5.06
C PRO A 37 54.73 -8.79 -5.93
N ILE A 38 54.84 -8.92 -7.25
CA ILE A 38 53.77 -8.50 -8.18
C ILE A 38 52.56 -9.42 -8.07
N ILE A 39 52.79 -10.73 -7.97
CA ILE A 39 51.70 -11.71 -7.75
C ILE A 39 50.99 -11.42 -6.43
N ALA A 40 51.72 -11.09 -5.36
CA ALA A 40 51.12 -10.71 -4.07
C ALA A 40 50.22 -9.47 -4.21
N CYS A 41 50.67 -8.44 -4.92
CA CYS A 41 49.86 -7.25 -5.23
C CYS A 41 48.61 -7.59 -6.05
N MET A 42 48.72 -8.47 -7.04
CA MET A 42 47.57 -8.93 -7.85
C MET A 42 46.52 -9.64 -6.99
N VAL A 43 46.96 -10.56 -6.13
CA VAL A 43 46.06 -11.28 -5.21
C VAL A 43 45.39 -10.33 -4.23
N LEU A 44 46.16 -9.40 -3.64
CA LEU A 44 45.64 -8.42 -2.69
C LEU A 44 44.61 -7.49 -3.34
N TYR A 45 44.88 -7.03 -4.56
CA TYR A 45 43.96 -6.20 -5.34
C TYR A 45 42.68 -6.96 -5.72
N ALA A 46 42.82 -8.19 -6.22
CA ALA A 46 41.70 -9.04 -6.59
C ALA A 46 40.79 -9.33 -5.38
N ALA A 47 41.39 -9.66 -4.24
CA ALA A 47 40.65 -9.89 -2.99
C ALA A 47 39.91 -8.61 -2.56
N ALA A 48 40.59 -7.46 -2.51
CA ALA A 48 39.99 -6.21 -2.05
C ALA A 48 38.85 -5.75 -2.95
N THR A 49 39.03 -5.89 -4.26
CA THR A 49 38.01 -5.54 -5.25
C THR A 49 36.84 -6.51 -5.20
N GLY A 50 37.08 -7.82 -5.17
CA GLY A 50 36.02 -8.82 -5.08
C GLY A 50 35.17 -8.62 -3.83
N LEU A 51 35.81 -8.38 -2.69
CA LEU A 51 35.14 -7.99 -1.45
C LEU A 51 34.33 -6.69 -1.60
N ALA A 52 34.90 -5.64 -2.19
CA ALA A 52 34.19 -4.38 -2.38
C ALA A 52 32.97 -4.51 -3.31
N LEU A 53 33.04 -5.37 -4.34
CA LEU A 53 31.99 -5.59 -5.33
C LEU A 53 30.88 -6.53 -4.83
N PHE A 54 31.24 -7.66 -4.22
CA PHE A 54 30.29 -8.76 -3.98
C PHE A 54 29.73 -8.83 -2.56
N VAL A 55 30.28 -8.09 -1.60
CA VAL A 55 29.71 -8.05 -0.24
C VAL A 55 28.30 -7.44 -0.29
N PRO A 56 27.27 -8.09 0.29
CA PRO A 56 25.91 -7.59 0.22
C PRO A 56 25.73 -6.29 1.03
N GLY A 57 24.75 -5.47 0.62
CA GLY A 57 24.36 -4.25 1.32
C GLY A 57 24.51 -2.97 0.48
N ARG A 58 23.71 -1.95 0.81
CA ARG A 58 23.72 -0.64 0.12
C ARG A 58 25.01 0.14 0.40
N VAL A 59 25.51 0.06 1.63
CA VAL A 59 26.78 0.66 2.06
C VAL A 59 27.71 -0.47 2.46
N LEU A 60 28.95 -0.42 1.98
CA LEU A 60 29.96 -1.44 2.28
C LEU A 60 30.22 -1.54 3.81
N PRO A 61 30.51 -2.72 4.39
CA PRO A 61 30.95 -2.83 5.77
C PRO A 61 32.30 -2.13 6.04
N VAL A 62 32.54 -1.73 7.30
CA VAL A 62 33.74 -0.95 7.66
C VAL A 62 35.01 -1.78 7.45
N TRP A 63 34.99 -3.05 7.87
CA TRP A 63 36.14 -3.93 7.75
C TRP A 63 36.60 -4.09 6.29
N THR A 64 35.65 -4.15 5.35
CA THR A 64 35.94 -4.24 3.91
C THR A 64 36.57 -2.95 3.40
N ALA A 65 36.06 -1.79 3.82
CA ALA A 65 36.65 -0.50 3.48
C ALA A 65 38.08 -0.35 4.05
N CYS A 66 38.30 -0.78 5.29
CA CYS A 66 39.62 -0.82 5.91
C CYS A 66 40.57 -1.75 5.16
N PHE A 67 40.11 -2.94 4.75
CA PHE A 67 40.89 -3.87 3.95
C PHE A 67 41.28 -3.27 2.60
N SER A 68 40.33 -2.66 1.88
CA SER A 68 40.61 -1.96 0.62
C SER A 68 41.58 -0.78 0.79
N LEU A 69 41.49 -0.03 1.89
CA LEU A 69 42.42 1.04 2.21
C LEU A 69 43.82 0.50 2.53
N ALA A 70 43.91 -0.57 3.32
CA ALA A 70 45.17 -1.24 3.62
C ALA A 70 45.82 -1.75 2.32
N THR A 71 45.05 -2.33 1.40
CA THR A 71 45.51 -2.69 0.06
C THR A 71 46.07 -1.49 -0.70
N ALA A 72 45.36 -0.36 -0.72
CA ALA A 72 45.83 0.86 -1.37
C ALA A 72 47.13 1.42 -0.79
N ILE A 73 47.42 1.14 0.49
CA ILE A 73 48.66 1.57 1.17
C ILE A 73 49.81 0.59 0.93
N VAL A 74 49.53 -0.72 1.00
CA VAL A 74 50.55 -1.77 0.92
C VAL A 74 51.04 -1.97 -0.52
N MET A 75 50.14 -1.87 -1.51
CA MET A 75 50.47 -2.17 -2.90
C MET A 75 51.58 -1.26 -3.48
N PRO A 76 51.57 0.06 -3.28
CA PRO A 76 52.66 0.94 -3.71
C PRO A 76 53.99 0.58 -3.06
N VAL A 77 54.00 0.27 -1.75
CA VAL A 77 55.20 -0.07 -0.97
C VAL A 77 55.87 -1.35 -1.48
N ILE A 78 55.07 -2.31 -1.94
CA ILE A 78 55.58 -3.58 -2.50
C ILE A 78 55.96 -3.43 -3.97
N ALA A 79 55.13 -2.77 -4.77
CA ALA A 79 55.28 -2.75 -6.23
C ALA A 79 56.33 -1.75 -6.72
N ALA A 80 56.48 -0.58 -6.06
CA ALA A 80 57.36 0.48 -6.54
C ALA A 80 58.86 0.13 -6.51
N PRO A 81 59.41 -0.53 -5.46
CA PRO A 81 60.84 -0.89 -5.42
C PRO A 81 61.26 -1.97 -6.42
N VAL A 82 60.30 -2.76 -6.91
CA VAL A 82 60.54 -3.90 -7.81
C VAL A 82 60.63 -3.46 -9.27
N LEU A 83 60.32 -2.20 -9.56
CA LEU A 83 60.43 -1.60 -10.89
C LEU A 83 61.88 -1.21 -11.17
N VAL A 84 62.50 -1.88 -12.15
CA VAL A 84 63.88 -1.60 -12.58
C VAL A 84 63.98 -0.21 -13.23
N GLU A 85 64.94 0.60 -12.75
CA GLU A 85 65.24 1.92 -13.29
C GLU A 85 65.58 1.85 -14.80
N GLY A 86 64.96 2.70 -15.62
CA GLY A 86 65.30 2.88 -17.03
C GLY A 86 64.31 2.34 -18.07
N ARG A 87 63.25 1.62 -17.67
CA ARG A 87 62.11 1.33 -18.56
C ARG A 87 60.93 2.22 -18.16
N GLY A 88 60.60 3.19 -19.03
CA GLY A 88 59.69 4.29 -18.72
C GLY A 88 58.27 3.91 -18.22
N PRO A 89 57.43 4.91 -17.90
CA PRO A 89 56.19 4.83 -17.11
C PRO A 89 55.03 3.96 -17.61
N GLY A 90 55.23 3.02 -18.54
CA GLY A 90 54.19 2.29 -19.25
C GLY A 90 53.38 1.31 -18.38
N SER A 91 53.10 0.10 -18.89
CA SER A 91 52.28 -0.90 -18.17
C SER A 91 52.76 -1.28 -16.76
N ALA A 92 54.00 -0.93 -16.40
CA ALA A 92 54.65 -1.28 -15.15
C ALA A 92 54.04 -0.58 -13.91
N THR A 93 53.34 0.53 -14.09
CA THR A 93 52.70 1.32 -13.02
C THR A 93 51.19 1.02 -12.91
N TRP A 94 50.75 -0.15 -13.37
CA TRP A 94 49.36 -0.63 -13.34
C TRP A 94 48.69 -0.44 -11.97
N TRP A 95 49.48 -0.52 -10.89
CA TRP A 95 49.02 -0.40 -9.52
C TRP A 95 48.41 0.98 -9.21
N ILE A 96 48.83 2.05 -9.88
CA ILE A 96 48.30 3.40 -9.69
C ILE A 96 46.83 3.46 -10.15
N ALA A 97 46.58 3.03 -11.38
CA ALA A 97 45.24 3.02 -11.96
C ALA A 97 44.33 1.96 -11.30
N ALA A 98 44.90 0.84 -10.85
CA ALA A 98 44.19 -0.17 -10.08
C ALA A 98 43.68 0.39 -8.75
N ILE A 99 44.54 1.07 -7.98
CA ILE A 99 44.13 1.73 -6.74
C ILE A 99 43.06 2.78 -7.02
N GLY A 100 43.24 3.62 -8.06
CA GLY A 100 42.22 4.60 -8.46
C GLY A 100 40.85 3.95 -8.73
N THR A 101 40.84 2.81 -9.43
CA THR A 101 39.63 2.01 -9.68
C THR A 101 39.00 1.50 -8.39
N LEU A 102 39.78 0.91 -7.49
CA LEU A 102 39.31 0.43 -6.19
C LEU A 102 38.72 1.57 -5.35
N MET A 103 39.33 2.76 -5.37
CA MET A 103 38.82 3.93 -4.64
C MET A 103 37.50 4.42 -5.24
N VAL A 104 37.33 4.39 -6.56
CA VAL A 104 36.02 4.67 -7.19
C VAL A 104 34.95 3.67 -6.76
N VAL A 105 35.29 2.39 -6.68
CA VAL A 105 34.37 1.37 -6.15
C VAL A 105 33.96 1.73 -4.71
N LEU A 106 34.88 2.13 -3.84
CA LEU A 106 34.55 2.55 -2.47
C LEU A 106 33.62 3.77 -2.45
N VAL A 107 33.82 4.77 -3.30
CA VAL A 107 32.93 5.93 -3.41
C VAL A 107 31.50 5.50 -3.76
N VAL A 108 31.34 4.72 -4.82
CA VAL A 108 30.03 4.24 -5.30
C VAL A 108 29.35 3.36 -4.25
N ARG A 109 30.13 2.64 -3.45
CA ARG A 109 29.66 1.75 -2.37
C ARG A 109 29.48 2.47 -1.02
N GLY A 110 29.51 3.80 -1.00
CA GLY A 110 29.16 4.63 0.15
C GLY A 110 30.30 4.85 1.16
N ARG A 111 31.55 4.65 0.76
CA ARG A 111 32.76 4.77 1.60
C ARG A 111 33.74 5.82 1.07
N GLY A 112 33.21 6.97 0.64
CA GLY A 112 33.98 8.10 0.13
C GLY A 112 35.19 8.53 0.98
N PRO A 113 35.08 8.65 2.33
CA PRO A 113 36.23 9.06 3.15
C PRO A 113 37.43 8.13 3.05
N PHE A 114 37.20 6.81 3.00
CA PHE A 114 38.26 5.81 2.81
C PHE A 114 38.88 5.91 1.41
N ALA A 115 38.04 6.16 0.40
CA ALA A 115 38.48 6.35 -0.97
C ALA A 115 39.44 7.54 -1.10
N TRP A 116 39.08 8.69 -0.52
CA TRP A 116 39.91 9.89 -0.52
C TRP A 116 41.20 9.71 0.27
N ALA A 117 41.17 9.00 1.40
CA ALA A 117 42.37 8.65 2.14
C ALA A 117 43.34 7.80 1.31
N GLY A 118 42.83 6.81 0.58
CA GLY A 118 43.64 5.95 -0.29
C GLY A 118 44.24 6.71 -1.48
N VAL A 119 43.46 7.57 -2.15
CA VAL A 119 43.97 8.44 -3.23
C VAL A 119 44.98 9.46 -2.72
N LEU A 120 44.75 10.04 -1.54
CA LEU A 120 45.70 10.96 -0.92
C LEU A 120 47.03 10.26 -0.64
N PHE A 121 47.00 9.07 -0.03
CA PHE A 121 48.20 8.27 0.19
C PHE A 121 48.91 7.93 -1.12
N LEU A 122 48.17 7.45 -2.13
CA LEU A 122 48.70 7.16 -3.47
C LEU A 122 49.43 8.38 -4.06
N THR A 123 48.84 9.57 -3.92
CA THR A 123 49.41 10.81 -4.43
C THR A 123 50.69 11.17 -3.69
N VAL A 124 50.67 11.20 -2.36
CA VAL A 124 51.83 11.53 -1.52
C VAL A 124 52.97 10.53 -1.76
N TYR A 125 52.67 9.24 -1.79
CA TYR A 125 53.65 8.19 -2.05
C TYR A 125 54.28 8.34 -3.43
N THR A 126 53.49 8.59 -4.47
CA THR A 126 54.01 8.76 -5.83
C THR A 126 54.88 10.01 -5.96
N VAL A 127 54.53 11.11 -5.29
CA VAL A 127 55.39 12.30 -5.23
C VAL A 127 56.72 11.99 -4.54
N ALA A 128 56.70 11.25 -3.43
CA ALA A 128 57.92 10.86 -2.72
C ALA A 128 58.80 9.91 -3.55
N TRP A 129 58.19 9.02 -4.35
CA TRP A 129 58.89 8.01 -5.13
C TRP A 129 59.41 8.52 -6.49
N ALA A 130 58.60 9.26 -7.26
CA ALA A 130 58.92 9.67 -8.63
C ALA A 130 58.95 11.20 -8.84
N GLY A 131 58.75 11.99 -7.79
CA GLY A 131 58.76 13.45 -7.85
C GLY A 131 57.46 14.05 -8.41
N LEU A 132 57.25 15.33 -8.14
CA LEU A 132 55.99 16.02 -8.44
C LEU A 132 55.65 16.09 -9.95
N GLY A 133 56.67 16.21 -10.81
CA GLY A 133 56.49 16.31 -12.26
C GLY A 133 55.99 15.02 -12.93
N SER A 134 56.06 13.87 -12.24
CA SER A 134 55.68 12.56 -12.79
C SER A 134 54.18 12.25 -12.67
N LEU A 135 53.42 13.03 -11.88
CA LEU A 135 52.02 12.74 -11.55
C LEU A 135 51.09 12.65 -12.76
N GLY A 136 51.33 13.49 -13.78
CA GLY A 136 50.55 13.47 -15.02
C GLY A 136 50.84 12.23 -15.86
N GLY A 137 52.12 11.90 -16.05
CA GLY A 137 52.56 10.77 -16.86
C GLY A 137 52.26 9.40 -16.25
N LEU A 138 52.20 9.31 -14.93
CA LEU A 138 51.90 8.08 -14.19
C LEU A 138 50.40 7.83 -13.99
N GLY A 139 49.52 8.77 -14.37
CA GLY A 139 48.07 8.62 -14.25
C GLY A 139 47.50 8.88 -12.85
N VAL A 140 48.29 9.45 -11.92
CA VAL A 140 47.81 9.82 -10.57
C VAL A 140 46.76 10.92 -10.67
N VAL A 141 47.00 11.95 -11.50
CA VAL A 141 46.04 13.03 -11.74
C VAL A 141 44.71 12.47 -12.27
N GLY A 142 44.79 11.49 -13.18
CA GLY A 142 43.62 10.78 -13.70
C GLY A 142 42.87 10.05 -12.60
N SER A 143 43.58 9.36 -11.70
CA SER A 143 42.98 8.63 -10.57
C SER A 143 42.25 9.56 -9.58
N VAL A 144 42.84 10.72 -9.26
CA VAL A 144 42.21 11.75 -8.41
C VAL A 144 40.96 12.31 -9.08
N ALA A 145 41.05 12.68 -10.36
CA ALA A 145 39.92 13.19 -11.12
C ALA A 145 38.79 12.16 -11.21
N TRP A 146 39.12 10.89 -11.43
CA TRP A 146 38.15 9.79 -11.50
C TRP A 146 37.38 9.61 -10.18
N VAL A 147 38.07 9.67 -9.03
CA VAL A 147 37.43 9.64 -7.70
C VAL A 147 36.57 10.86 -7.44
N ALA A 148 37.00 12.05 -7.88
CA ALA A 148 36.20 13.26 -7.77
C ALA A 148 34.90 13.17 -8.58
N ILE A 149 34.97 12.75 -9.84
CA ILE A 149 33.81 12.54 -10.72
C ILE A 149 32.86 11.51 -10.11
N ALA A 150 33.39 10.37 -9.66
CA ALA A 150 32.60 9.34 -8.99
C ALA A 150 31.90 9.86 -7.73
N THR A 151 32.55 10.76 -6.97
CA THR A 151 31.98 11.35 -5.75
C THR A 151 30.78 12.23 -6.07
N VAL A 152 30.90 13.10 -7.07
CA VAL A 152 29.80 13.97 -7.53
C VAL A 152 28.64 13.13 -8.06
N PHE A 153 28.95 12.12 -8.89
CA PHE A 153 27.92 11.24 -9.46
C PHE A 153 27.19 10.44 -8.38
N ALA A 154 27.92 9.86 -7.42
CA ALA A 154 27.33 9.12 -6.30
C ALA A 154 26.44 10.03 -5.44
N ALA A 155 26.86 11.27 -5.18
CA ALA A 155 26.06 12.26 -4.45
C ALA A 155 24.78 12.61 -5.22
N ALA A 156 24.86 12.88 -6.53
CA ALA A 156 23.72 13.17 -7.37
C ALA A 156 22.71 12.01 -7.40
N MET A 157 23.19 10.78 -7.58
CA MET A 157 22.33 9.60 -7.58
C MET A 157 21.67 9.35 -6.21
N SER A 158 22.41 9.60 -5.12
CA SER A 158 21.85 9.49 -3.77
C SER A 158 20.71 10.49 -3.52
N ARG A 159 20.80 11.69 -4.09
CA ARG A 159 19.73 12.70 -4.04
C ARG A 159 18.54 12.27 -4.90
N ALA A 160 18.78 11.87 -6.14
CA ALA A 160 17.71 11.41 -7.04
C ALA A 160 16.90 10.26 -6.42
N THR A 161 17.56 9.27 -5.83
CA THR A 161 16.88 8.13 -5.17
C THR A 161 16.08 8.52 -3.92
N ARG A 162 16.41 9.63 -3.24
CA ARG A 162 15.60 10.15 -2.12
C ARG A 162 14.35 10.82 -2.65
N ASN A 163 14.49 11.70 -3.64
CA ASN A 163 13.36 12.40 -4.26
C ASN A 163 12.32 11.43 -4.84
N THR A 164 12.75 10.35 -5.50
CA THR A 164 11.81 9.33 -6.01
C THR A 164 11.03 8.64 -4.89
N ARG A 165 11.64 8.41 -3.72
CA ARG A 165 10.92 7.80 -2.59
C ARG A 165 9.89 8.75 -2.00
N GLU A 166 10.22 10.03 -1.90
CA GLU A 166 9.30 11.05 -1.43
C GLU A 166 8.10 11.20 -2.38
N LEU A 167 8.35 11.16 -3.70
CA LEU A 167 7.29 11.15 -4.71
C LEU A 167 6.37 9.93 -4.59
N VAL A 168 6.92 8.73 -4.43
CA VAL A 168 6.12 7.50 -4.26
C VAL A 168 5.24 7.56 -3.01
N LEU A 169 5.75 8.11 -1.90
CA LEU A 169 4.96 8.29 -0.68
C LEU A 169 3.83 9.32 -0.89
N ALA A 170 4.11 10.42 -1.59
CA ALA A 170 3.08 11.41 -1.92
C ALA A 170 2.01 10.85 -2.87
N GLU A 171 2.40 10.04 -3.86
CA GLU A 171 1.46 9.35 -4.76
C GLU A 171 0.53 8.39 -4.00
N GLN A 172 1.06 7.66 -3.02
CA GLN A 172 0.25 6.77 -2.17
C GLN A 172 -0.83 7.54 -1.40
N GLU A 173 -0.48 8.67 -0.78
CA GLU A 173 -1.46 9.51 -0.08
C GLU A 173 -2.56 10.01 -1.03
N THR A 174 -2.20 10.46 -2.23
CA THR A 174 -3.20 10.90 -3.22
C THR A 174 -4.09 9.78 -3.75
N ALA A 175 -3.57 8.55 -3.83
CA ALA A 175 -4.35 7.39 -4.26
C ALA A 175 -5.44 7.03 -3.25
N ASP A 176 -5.15 7.11 -1.95
CA ASP A 176 -6.13 6.87 -0.88
C ASP A 176 -7.26 7.91 -0.93
N TRP A 177 -6.91 9.19 -1.15
CA TRP A 177 -7.89 10.27 -1.34
C TRP A 177 -8.78 10.05 -2.58
N GLN A 178 -8.19 9.60 -3.70
CA GLN A 178 -8.94 9.29 -4.92
C GLN A 178 -9.88 8.10 -4.70
N ALA A 179 -9.43 7.04 -4.02
CA ALA A 179 -10.25 5.88 -3.72
C ALA A 179 -11.47 6.24 -2.85
N ALA A 180 -11.30 7.12 -1.86
CA ALA A 180 -12.41 7.61 -1.04
C ALA A 180 -13.43 8.40 -1.88
N GLN A 181 -12.96 9.21 -2.84
CA GLN A 181 -13.87 9.97 -3.70
C GLN A 181 -14.61 9.10 -4.70
N ASP A 182 -13.93 8.13 -5.30
CA ASP A 182 -14.55 7.15 -6.20
C ASP A 182 -15.62 6.31 -5.48
N ALA A 183 -15.38 5.94 -4.22
CA ALA A 183 -16.36 5.23 -3.39
C ALA A 183 -17.65 6.06 -3.18
N HIS A 184 -17.52 7.34 -2.87
CA HIS A 184 -18.68 8.24 -2.73
C HIS A 184 -19.47 8.39 -4.03
N VAL A 185 -18.79 8.51 -5.18
CA VAL A 185 -19.44 8.60 -6.49
C VAL A 185 -20.17 7.30 -6.82
N PHE A 186 -19.54 6.16 -6.56
CA PHE A 186 -20.14 4.83 -6.78
C PHE A 186 -21.38 4.62 -5.92
N GLU A 187 -21.32 4.91 -4.61
CA GLU A 187 -22.46 4.79 -3.70
C GLU A 187 -23.66 5.63 -4.18
N ARG A 188 -23.39 6.87 -4.61
CA ARG A 188 -24.43 7.76 -5.15
C ARG A 188 -25.05 7.20 -6.43
N GLN A 189 -24.23 6.72 -7.37
CA GLN A 189 -24.70 6.15 -8.64
C GLN A 189 -25.54 4.88 -8.40
N PHE A 190 -25.08 4.02 -7.49
CA PHE A 190 -25.79 2.81 -7.10
C PHE A 190 -27.19 3.14 -6.55
N ARG A 191 -27.26 4.04 -5.56
CA ARG A 191 -28.53 4.50 -4.97
C ARG A 191 -29.49 5.08 -6.00
N LEU A 192 -28.99 5.99 -6.86
CA LEU A 192 -29.81 6.57 -7.93
C LEU A 192 -30.37 5.50 -8.86
N SER A 193 -29.53 4.54 -9.28
CA SER A 193 -29.96 3.45 -10.17
C SER A 193 -31.05 2.57 -9.55
N GLN A 194 -30.97 2.34 -8.24
CA GLN A 194 -31.92 1.52 -7.50
C GLN A 194 -33.27 2.23 -7.35
N THR A 195 -33.27 3.50 -6.91
CA THR A 195 -34.50 4.31 -6.84
C THR A 195 -35.16 4.44 -8.21
N THR A 196 -34.38 4.66 -9.28
CA THR A 196 -34.92 4.70 -10.64
C THR A 196 -35.56 3.38 -11.03
N ARG A 197 -34.93 2.24 -10.73
CA ARG A 197 -35.48 0.91 -11.06
C ARG A 197 -36.83 0.65 -10.38
N MET A 198 -36.99 1.11 -9.14
CA MET A 198 -38.25 0.99 -8.39
C MET A 198 -39.34 1.91 -8.97
N ALA A 199 -39.00 3.16 -9.29
CA ALA A 199 -39.99 4.15 -9.71
C ALA A 199 -40.41 4.03 -11.18
N LEU A 200 -39.51 3.57 -12.05
CA LEU A 200 -39.69 3.57 -13.51
C LEU A 200 -40.98 2.88 -13.99
N PRO A 201 -41.38 1.69 -13.49
CA PRO A 201 -42.60 1.03 -13.94
C PRO A 201 -43.88 1.85 -13.70
N MET A 202 -43.96 2.52 -12.54
CA MET A 202 -45.13 3.34 -12.20
C MET A 202 -45.14 4.66 -12.98
N LEU A 203 -43.97 5.28 -13.15
CA LEU A 203 -43.82 6.47 -14.00
C LEU A 203 -44.23 6.17 -15.45
N GLN A 204 -43.85 5.00 -15.98
CA GLN A 204 -44.27 4.58 -17.32
C GLN A 204 -45.80 4.38 -17.38
N ARG A 205 -46.40 3.76 -16.37
CA ARG A 205 -47.86 3.59 -16.30
C ARG A 205 -48.60 4.93 -16.28
N ILE A 206 -48.11 5.91 -15.52
CA ILE A 206 -48.66 7.27 -15.48
C ILE A 206 -48.59 7.93 -16.86
N ILE A 207 -47.49 7.75 -17.60
CA ILE A 207 -47.34 8.26 -18.96
C ILE A 207 -48.35 7.57 -19.89
N ASP A 208 -48.43 6.24 -19.84
CA ASP A 208 -49.29 5.44 -20.72
C ASP A 208 -50.79 5.72 -20.47
N SER A 209 -51.19 6.01 -19.23
CA SER A 209 -52.55 6.39 -18.86
C SER A 209 -52.83 7.89 -19.01
N CYS A 210 -51.85 8.69 -19.44
CA CYS A 210 -51.93 10.15 -19.46
C CYS A 210 -52.36 10.76 -18.12
N GLY A 211 -52.04 10.10 -17.00
CA GLY A 211 -52.39 10.51 -15.64
C GLY A 211 -53.80 10.12 -15.17
N ASP A 212 -54.57 9.36 -15.97
CA ASP A 212 -55.86 8.82 -15.55
C ASP A 212 -55.66 7.53 -14.73
N LEU A 213 -55.41 7.71 -13.42
CA LEU A 213 -55.15 6.61 -12.48
C LEU A 213 -56.43 6.22 -11.74
N ASP A 214 -56.73 4.92 -11.76
CA ASP A 214 -57.78 4.32 -10.94
C ASP A 214 -57.37 4.27 -9.45
N ASP A 215 -58.31 3.87 -8.58
CA ASP A 215 -58.07 3.83 -7.14
C ASP A 215 -56.97 2.82 -6.75
N ALA A 216 -56.78 1.75 -7.54
CA ALA A 216 -55.75 0.75 -7.30
C ALA A 216 -54.35 1.29 -7.65
N ASP A 217 -54.20 1.99 -8.76
CA ASP A 217 -52.98 2.67 -9.15
C ASP A 217 -52.63 3.79 -8.14
N ARG A 218 -53.62 4.53 -7.63
CA ARG A 218 -53.40 5.52 -6.56
C ARG A 218 -52.88 4.89 -5.27
N ALA A 219 -53.42 3.73 -4.88
CA ALA A 219 -52.92 2.99 -3.72
C ALA A 219 -51.48 2.49 -3.96
N GLU A 220 -51.16 1.99 -5.15
CA GLU A 220 -49.80 1.53 -5.46
C GLU A 220 -48.79 2.68 -5.49
N CYS A 221 -49.18 3.88 -5.93
CA CYS A 221 -48.35 5.08 -5.81
C CYS A 221 -47.96 5.38 -4.36
N LEU A 222 -48.90 5.26 -3.41
CA LEU A 222 -48.64 5.46 -1.99
C LEU A 222 -47.69 4.39 -1.43
N HIS A 223 -47.89 3.12 -1.80
CA HIS A 223 -46.97 2.05 -1.39
C HIS A 223 -45.55 2.24 -1.95
N LEU A 224 -45.43 2.66 -3.21
CA LEU A 224 -44.13 2.94 -3.85
C LEU A 224 -43.42 4.11 -3.16
N GLU A 225 -44.16 5.15 -2.80
CA GLU A 225 -43.62 6.31 -2.08
C GLU A 225 -43.06 5.91 -0.71
N GLN A 226 -43.81 5.09 0.04
CA GLN A 226 -43.35 4.50 1.29
C GLN A 226 -42.11 3.62 1.07
N ALA A 227 -42.09 2.78 0.03
CA ALA A 227 -40.94 1.94 -0.29
C ALA A 227 -39.68 2.76 -0.62
N ILE A 228 -39.83 3.89 -1.31
CA ILE A 228 -38.71 4.82 -1.57
C ILE A 228 -38.22 5.46 -0.26
N ARG A 229 -39.13 5.85 0.65
CA ARG A 229 -38.73 6.36 1.98
C ARG A 229 -37.99 5.31 2.79
N ASP A 230 -38.42 4.05 2.72
CA ASP A 230 -37.72 2.96 3.39
C ASP A 230 -36.35 2.73 2.79
N GLU A 231 -36.18 2.83 1.48
CA GLU A 231 -34.85 2.71 0.86
C GLU A 231 -33.89 3.82 1.30
N ILE A 232 -34.43 4.99 1.66
CA ILE A 232 -33.67 6.11 2.23
C ILE A 232 -33.36 5.89 3.72
N ARG A 233 -34.32 5.33 4.49
CA ARG A 233 -34.24 5.22 5.97
C ARG A 233 -33.78 3.87 6.51
N GLY A 234 -33.95 2.80 5.75
CA GLY A 234 -33.70 1.40 6.12
C GLY A 234 -32.44 0.81 5.47
N ARG A 235 -31.55 1.69 4.97
CA ARG A 235 -30.27 1.43 4.27
C ARG A 235 -29.76 -0.02 4.34
N SER A 236 -29.30 -0.48 5.50
CA SER A 236 -28.65 -1.77 5.70
C SER A 236 -29.63 -2.87 6.13
N LEU A 237 -30.90 -2.57 6.43
CA LEU A 237 -31.97 -3.52 6.77
C LEU A 237 -32.64 -4.18 5.56
N LEU A 238 -32.59 -3.54 4.39
CA LEU A 238 -33.36 -3.94 3.21
C LEU A 238 -32.59 -4.89 2.29
N SER A 239 -33.01 -6.16 2.28
CA SER A 239 -32.72 -7.12 1.20
C SER A 239 -33.93 -7.29 0.28
N ASP A 240 -33.75 -7.95 -0.87
CA ASP A 240 -34.84 -8.26 -1.79
C ASP A 240 -35.97 -9.04 -1.08
N ASP A 241 -35.62 -10.04 -0.26
CA ASP A 241 -36.59 -10.82 0.52
C ASP A 241 -37.34 -9.94 1.55
N VAL A 242 -36.63 -9.04 2.24
CA VAL A 242 -37.27 -8.14 3.21
C VAL A 242 -38.22 -7.17 2.50
N ARG A 243 -37.85 -6.64 1.33
CA ARG A 243 -38.73 -5.74 0.55
C ARG A 243 -40.02 -6.45 0.14
N ASP A 244 -39.92 -7.67 -0.36
CA ASP A 244 -41.09 -8.45 -0.78
C ASP A 244 -42.06 -8.68 0.37
N GLU A 245 -41.52 -8.97 1.56
CA GLU A 245 -42.31 -9.19 2.76
C GLU A 245 -43.00 -7.92 3.29
N VAL A 246 -42.27 -6.80 3.32
CA VAL A 246 -42.83 -5.47 3.67
C VAL A 246 -43.98 -5.11 2.73
N MET A 247 -43.78 -5.27 1.42
CA MET A 247 -44.80 -4.97 0.42
C MET A 247 -46.02 -5.87 0.54
N ARG A 248 -45.83 -7.14 0.90
CA ARG A 248 -46.94 -8.08 1.11
C ARG A 248 -47.79 -7.72 2.32
N LEU A 249 -47.18 -7.25 3.41
CA LEU A 249 -47.90 -6.76 4.59
C LEU A 249 -48.68 -5.48 4.26
N ARG A 250 -48.03 -4.51 3.58
CA ARG A 250 -48.68 -3.25 3.18
C ARG A 250 -49.88 -3.45 2.28
N ARG A 251 -49.77 -4.33 1.27
CA ARG A 251 -50.90 -4.67 0.38
C ARG A 251 -52.09 -5.32 1.11
N ARG A 252 -51.89 -5.81 2.34
CA ARG A 252 -52.94 -6.35 3.19
C ARG A 252 -53.54 -5.31 4.15
N GLY A 253 -53.01 -4.09 4.15
CA GLY A 253 -53.48 -2.97 4.99
C GLY A 253 -52.62 -2.69 6.22
N ALA A 254 -51.57 -3.48 6.48
CA ALA A 254 -50.69 -3.26 7.62
C ALA A 254 -49.73 -2.07 7.38
N THR A 255 -49.49 -1.27 8.43
CA THR A 255 -48.46 -0.23 8.41
C THR A 255 -47.12 -0.86 8.77
N VAL A 256 -46.07 -0.62 7.98
CA VAL A 256 -44.72 -1.13 8.25
C VAL A 256 -43.73 0.02 8.28
N GLN A 257 -42.95 0.14 9.36
CA GLN A 257 -41.93 1.16 9.55
C GLN A 257 -40.55 0.53 9.72
N LEU A 258 -39.59 0.94 8.89
CA LEU A 258 -38.19 0.51 8.98
C LEU A 258 -37.32 1.69 9.41
N HIS A 259 -36.53 1.51 10.46
CA HIS A 259 -35.55 2.48 10.94
C HIS A 259 -34.18 1.84 11.03
N ASP A 260 -33.25 2.33 10.21
CA ASP A 260 -31.84 1.99 10.32
C ASP A 260 -31.05 3.17 10.89
N ASP A 261 -30.61 3.02 12.15
CA ASP A 261 -29.76 3.98 12.86
C ASP A 261 -28.26 3.57 12.80
N GLY A 262 -27.86 2.72 11.84
CA GLY A 262 -26.46 2.31 11.61
C GLY A 262 -26.02 1.05 12.37
N GLY A 263 -26.94 0.37 13.07
CA GLY A 263 -26.63 -0.79 13.92
C GLY A 263 -26.03 -2.02 13.22
N LEU A 264 -26.00 -2.02 11.89
CA LEU A 264 -25.49 -3.11 11.04
C LEU A 264 -24.18 -2.76 10.31
N ASP A 265 -23.68 -1.52 10.41
CA ASP A 265 -22.57 -1.03 9.57
C ASP A 265 -21.22 -1.73 9.85
N ASP A 266 -21.05 -2.26 11.07
CA ASP A 266 -19.83 -2.98 11.50
C ASP A 266 -19.88 -4.51 11.28
N LEU A 267 -21.00 -5.04 10.76
CA LEU A 267 -21.18 -6.48 10.58
C LEU A 267 -20.64 -6.97 9.24
N ASP A 268 -20.20 -8.23 9.22
CA ASP A 268 -19.71 -8.85 8.00
C ASP A 268 -20.87 -9.32 7.08
N ALA A 269 -20.55 -9.57 5.81
CA ALA A 269 -21.57 -9.96 4.83
C ALA A 269 -22.35 -11.25 5.18
N PRO A 270 -21.74 -12.30 5.78
CA PRO A 270 -22.47 -13.44 6.33
C PRO A 270 -23.51 -13.07 7.40
N ASP A 271 -23.14 -12.26 8.39
CA ASP A 271 -24.06 -11.89 9.48
C ASP A 271 -25.21 -11.01 8.98
N ILE A 272 -24.92 -10.07 8.09
CA ILE A 272 -25.96 -9.24 7.45
C ILE A 272 -26.99 -10.11 6.72
N ARG A 273 -26.55 -11.09 5.92
CA ARG A 273 -27.46 -12.01 5.21
C ARG A 273 -28.32 -12.83 6.17
N ARG A 274 -27.74 -13.31 7.27
CA ARG A 274 -28.46 -14.05 8.31
C ARG A 274 -29.53 -13.17 8.96
N ILE A 275 -29.18 -11.95 9.32
CA ILE A 275 -30.10 -10.98 9.92
C ILE A 275 -31.24 -10.67 8.93
N HIS A 276 -30.94 -10.39 7.66
CA HIS A 276 -31.95 -10.17 6.62
C HIS A 276 -32.93 -11.33 6.49
N ALA A 277 -32.44 -12.58 6.44
CA ALA A 277 -33.30 -13.75 6.34
C ALA A 277 -34.23 -13.89 7.57
N ARG A 278 -33.72 -13.55 8.76
CA ARG A 278 -34.46 -13.63 10.02
C ARG A 278 -35.47 -12.50 10.18
N VAL A 279 -35.16 -11.30 9.69
CA VAL A 279 -36.11 -10.18 9.57
C VAL A 279 -37.22 -10.54 8.58
N ALA A 280 -36.89 -11.08 7.40
CA ALA A 280 -37.89 -11.51 6.43
C ALA A 280 -38.83 -12.57 7.02
N GLU A 281 -38.29 -13.54 7.77
CA GLU A 281 -39.09 -14.54 8.48
C GLU A 281 -39.97 -13.93 9.57
N ALA A 282 -39.47 -12.97 10.35
CA ALA A 282 -40.27 -12.26 11.34
C ALA A 282 -41.46 -11.52 10.69
N LEU A 283 -41.22 -10.85 9.55
CA LEU A 283 -42.28 -10.20 8.78
C LEU A 283 -43.31 -11.20 8.25
N ARG A 284 -42.90 -12.42 7.88
CA ARG A 284 -43.84 -13.51 7.53
C ARG A 284 -44.73 -13.91 8.68
N GLN A 285 -44.17 -14.00 9.88
CA GLN A 285 -44.88 -14.40 11.10
C GLN A 285 -45.82 -13.30 11.60
N ALA A 286 -45.48 -12.03 11.41
CA ALA A 286 -46.31 -10.87 11.71
C ALA A 286 -47.52 -10.70 10.77
N ARG A 287 -48.03 -11.80 10.18
CA ARG A 287 -49.08 -11.80 9.16
C ARG A 287 -50.36 -11.13 9.66
N ASP A 288 -50.68 -11.23 10.94
CA ASP A 288 -51.94 -10.72 11.49
C ASP A 288 -51.76 -9.43 12.29
N ALA A 289 -50.60 -8.77 12.17
CA ALA A 289 -50.34 -7.46 12.78
C ALA A 289 -50.84 -6.31 11.89
N ASP A 290 -51.41 -5.28 12.50
CA ASP A 290 -51.86 -4.05 11.84
C ASP A 290 -50.74 -3.00 11.73
N ASN A 291 -49.76 -3.04 12.64
CA ASN A 291 -48.60 -2.16 12.63
C ASN A 291 -47.32 -2.94 12.97
N VAL A 292 -46.29 -2.85 12.12
CA VAL A 292 -45.00 -3.53 12.31
C VAL A 292 -43.86 -2.53 12.28
N ILE A 293 -43.01 -2.54 13.31
CA ILE A 293 -41.86 -1.66 13.46
C ILE A 293 -40.60 -2.53 13.48
N VAL A 294 -39.69 -2.27 12.56
CA VAL A 294 -38.36 -2.90 12.48
C VAL A 294 -37.31 -1.83 12.69
N ARG A 295 -36.43 -2.02 13.69
CA ARG A 295 -35.40 -1.05 14.02
C ARG A 295 -34.05 -1.71 14.26
N THR A 296 -32.96 -1.14 13.71
CA THR A 296 -31.60 -1.54 14.11
C THR A 296 -31.28 -1.04 15.51
N ALA A 297 -30.65 -1.90 16.31
CA ALA A 297 -30.22 -1.52 17.64
C ALA A 297 -29.00 -0.58 17.57
N GLY A 298 -28.87 0.31 18.55
CA GLY A 298 -27.75 1.25 18.63
C GLY A 298 -26.40 0.57 18.85
N GLU A 299 -25.31 1.31 18.61
CA GLU A 299 -23.94 0.86 18.87
C GLU A 299 -23.79 0.38 20.33
N GLY A 300 -23.33 -0.87 20.51
CA GLY A 300 -23.09 -1.49 21.82
C GLY A 300 -24.17 -2.44 22.33
N SER A 301 -25.29 -2.61 21.61
CA SER A 301 -26.27 -3.66 21.92
C SER A 301 -25.79 -5.05 21.46
N ASP A 302 -26.19 -6.10 22.18
CA ASP A 302 -26.02 -7.51 21.78
C ASP A 302 -27.02 -7.91 20.68
N SER A 303 -28.15 -7.21 20.61
CA SER A 303 -29.13 -7.33 19.51
C SER A 303 -28.72 -6.47 18.32
N ALA A 304 -29.01 -6.94 17.12
CA ALA A 304 -28.81 -6.23 15.87
C ALA A 304 -30.08 -5.53 15.40
N VAL A 305 -31.23 -6.20 15.52
CA VAL A 305 -32.52 -5.73 15.03
C VAL A 305 -33.62 -6.15 15.99
N THR A 306 -34.54 -5.24 16.27
CA THR A 306 -35.79 -5.53 16.99
C THR A 306 -36.96 -5.39 16.03
N VAL A 307 -37.86 -6.38 16.04
CA VAL A 307 -39.10 -6.41 15.28
C VAL A 307 -40.27 -6.46 16.25
N VAL A 308 -41.20 -5.53 16.12
CA VAL A 308 -42.42 -5.43 16.94
C VAL A 308 -43.63 -5.37 16.01
N GLY A 309 -44.55 -6.32 16.14
CA GLY A 309 -45.85 -6.34 15.46
C GLY A 309 -46.96 -6.11 16.49
N LEU A 310 -47.83 -5.15 16.21
CA LEU A 310 -48.95 -4.73 17.05
C LEU A 310 -50.27 -5.00 16.32
N ARG A 311 -51.26 -5.46 17.08
CA ARG A 311 -52.66 -5.60 16.64
C ARG A 311 -53.47 -4.44 17.19
N LEU A 312 -54.30 -3.85 16.36
CA LEU A 312 -55.30 -2.88 16.79
C LEU A 312 -56.54 -3.66 17.22
N ASP A 313 -56.73 -3.81 18.52
CA ASP A 313 -58.04 -4.21 19.02
C ASP A 313 -59.00 -3.04 18.85
N GLY A 314 -60.04 -3.24 18.03
CA GLY A 314 -61.04 -2.22 17.71
C GLY A 314 -61.73 -1.60 18.94
N ALA A 315 -61.74 -2.31 20.09
CA ALA A 315 -62.25 -1.80 21.36
C ALA A 315 -61.27 -0.88 22.10
N ALA A 316 -59.95 -1.14 22.03
CA ALA A 316 -58.93 -0.33 22.69
C ALA A 316 -58.70 1.01 21.96
N SER A 317 -58.85 1.02 20.64
CA SER A 317 -58.65 2.23 19.82
C SER A 317 -59.77 3.28 20.00
N GLU A 318 -61.00 2.87 20.33
CA GLU A 318 -62.09 3.80 20.69
C GLU A 318 -61.92 4.39 22.09
N SER A 319 -61.52 3.57 23.08
CA SER A 319 -61.23 4.05 24.44
C SER A 319 -60.04 5.02 24.49
N ALA A 320 -58.96 4.75 23.74
CA ALA A 320 -57.80 5.62 23.67
C ALA A 320 -58.08 6.96 22.95
N ALA A 321 -58.94 6.96 21.93
CA ALA A 321 -59.32 8.17 21.18
C ALA A 321 -60.35 9.04 21.91
N LEU A 322 -61.15 8.47 22.82
CA LEU A 322 -62.22 9.18 23.54
C LEU A 322 -61.84 9.66 24.94
N GLY A 323 -60.65 9.30 25.45
CA GLY A 323 -60.18 9.74 26.78
C GLY A 323 -61.13 9.40 27.92
N ALA A 324 -61.99 8.38 27.72
CA ALA A 324 -62.88 7.89 28.74
C ALA A 324 -62.12 6.91 29.63
N GLY A 325 -62.09 7.23 30.92
CA GLY A 325 -61.42 6.56 32.02
C GLY A 325 -61.46 5.02 32.06
N LEU A 326 -60.76 4.37 32.98
CA LEU A 326 -60.21 4.77 34.28
C LEU A 326 -59.63 3.45 34.88
N ASP A 327 -58.92 3.56 35.99
CA ASP A 327 -58.74 2.49 37.00
C ASP A 327 -57.71 1.38 36.73
N ASP A 328 -56.99 1.08 37.82
CA ASP A 328 -55.96 0.04 37.99
C ASP A 328 -56.51 -1.37 37.67
N ASP A 329 -56.32 -1.85 36.45
CA ASP A 329 -56.40 -3.28 36.13
C ASP A 329 -55.09 -3.73 35.48
N ASP A 330 -54.21 -4.32 36.31
CA ASP A 330 -52.92 -4.94 35.96
C ASP A 330 -53.13 -6.28 35.18
N GLY A 331 -54.01 -6.29 34.20
CA GLY A 331 -54.34 -7.47 33.39
C GLY A 331 -54.53 -7.11 31.92
N ASP A 332 -53.71 -7.71 31.05
CA ASP A 332 -53.84 -7.77 29.58
C ASP A 332 -53.17 -6.67 28.72
N GLU A 333 -51.99 -6.14 29.11
CA GLU A 333 -51.13 -5.41 28.14
C GLU A 333 -50.57 -6.33 27.01
N ASP A 334 -50.55 -7.64 27.23
CA ASP A 334 -49.91 -8.64 26.35
C ASP A 334 -50.73 -9.04 25.11
N ASP A 335 -52.05 -8.76 25.08
CA ASP A 335 -52.93 -9.18 23.97
C ASP A 335 -52.81 -8.30 22.71
N SER A 336 -52.15 -7.14 22.84
CA SER A 336 -51.92 -6.18 21.74
C SER A 336 -50.67 -6.47 20.89
N VAL A 337 -49.75 -7.31 21.38
CA VAL A 337 -48.47 -7.60 20.72
C VAL A 337 -48.58 -8.89 19.92
N ALA A 338 -48.70 -8.77 18.60
CA ALA A 338 -48.72 -9.92 17.68
C ALA A 338 -47.36 -10.60 17.53
N LEU A 339 -46.27 -9.84 17.65
CA LEU A 339 -44.91 -10.36 17.51
C LEU A 339 -43.91 -9.46 18.21
N TRP A 340 -43.01 -10.03 18.99
CA TRP A 340 -41.81 -9.35 19.45
C TRP A 340 -40.60 -10.26 19.25
N LEU A 341 -39.61 -9.78 18.51
CA LEU A 341 -38.40 -10.53 18.18
C LEU A 341 -37.17 -9.63 18.25
N GLU A 342 -36.16 -10.10 18.97
CA GLU A 342 -34.80 -9.54 18.92
C GLU A 342 -33.87 -10.50 18.17
N ILE A 343 -33.20 -9.98 17.16
CA ILE A 343 -32.25 -10.72 16.33
C ILE A 343 -30.85 -10.37 16.83
N PRO A 344 -30.05 -11.33 17.31
CA PRO A 344 -28.71 -11.06 17.84
C PRO A 344 -27.71 -10.74 16.73
N ARG A 345 -26.70 -9.91 17.05
CA ARG A 345 -25.59 -9.57 16.14
C ARG A 345 -24.77 -10.77 15.71
N HIS A 346 -24.48 -11.67 16.65
CA HIS A 346 -23.77 -12.91 16.43
C HIS A 346 -24.55 -14.07 17.06
N GLU A 347 -24.47 -15.28 16.53
CA GLU A 347 -25.02 -16.43 17.23
C GLU A 347 -24.11 -16.81 18.41
N PRO A 348 -24.68 -17.15 19.58
CA PRO A 348 -23.90 -17.77 20.65
C PRO A 348 -23.33 -19.08 20.11
N ALA A 349 -22.02 -19.25 20.29
CA ALA A 349 -21.27 -20.44 19.85
C ALA A 349 -21.72 -21.73 20.55
#